data_AF-A0A9P7KA76-F1
#
_entry.id   AF-A0A9P7KA76-F1
#
_cell.length_a   1.000
_cell.length_b   1.000
_cell.length_c   1.000
_cell.angle_alpha   90.00
_cell.angle_beta   90.00
_cell.angle_gamma   90.00
#
_symmetry.space_group_name_H-M   'P 1'
#
loop_
_entity.id
_entity.type
_entity.pdbx_description
1 polymer ?
#
loop_
_entity_poly.entity_id
_entity_poly.type
_entity_poly.pdbx_seq_one_letter_code
_entity_poly.pdbx_strand_id
1 'polypeptide(L)'
;MKQLIPKLAECLALYHAEASKVVVPKFVTVVPKETTNEITHTWFWPHLERFFKPKDLIVTETGTSNFGILDVPLPEKSVLVSQLLWGSIRWSVGSMLGAAIAVKEVGLKQAILFVRDGSMKYNDISNWEWTSLFKVLGDLEEKLSWTYTIRTKDKLSMLLKEKTFASANKIQLVEVMMDKLDVPGLLNGSTELGGEVGTQDAVLNPAKFA
;
A
#
# COMPACT_ATOMS: atom_id res chain seq x y z
N MET A 1 11.94 18.70 14.76
CA MET A 1 11.47 17.46 15.43
C MET A 1 12.45 16.86 16.44
N LYS A 2 13.77 16.81 16.20
CA LYS A 2 14.76 16.17 17.12
C LYS A 2 14.74 16.69 18.57
N GLN A 3 14.38 17.95 18.80
CA GLN A 3 14.27 18.52 20.15
C GLN A 3 12.85 18.50 20.72
N LEU A 4 11.84 18.39 19.85
CA LEU A 4 10.44 18.48 20.25
C LEU A 4 9.94 17.16 20.85
N ILE A 5 10.23 16.03 20.19
CA ILE A 5 9.79 14.70 20.65
C ILE A 5 10.37 14.38 22.04
N PRO A 6 11.66 14.60 22.33
CA PRO A 6 12.20 14.36 23.67
C PRO A 6 11.54 15.24 24.74
N LYS A 7 11.36 16.54 24.48
CA LYS A 7 10.68 17.45 25.41
C LYS A 7 9.22 17.06 25.65
N LEU A 8 8.52 16.67 24.59
CA LEU A 8 7.15 16.19 24.70
C LEU A 8 7.08 14.88 25.50
N ALA A 9 8.01 13.95 25.27
CA ALA A 9 8.11 12.71 26.03
C ALA A 9 8.36 12.96 27.52
N GLU A 10 9.23 13.91 27.86
CA GLU A 10 9.45 14.35 29.25
C GLU A 10 8.16 14.92 29.87
N CYS A 11 7.45 15.82 29.17
CA CYS A 11 6.19 16.37 29.64
C CYS A 11 5.10 15.30 29.84
N LEU A 12 5.08 14.28 28.97
CA LEU A 12 4.09 13.20 29.03
C LEU A 12 4.44 12.09 30.03
N ALA A 13 5.68 12.02 30.53
CA ALA A 13 6.13 10.99 31.44
C ALA A 13 5.31 10.92 32.74
N LEU A 14 4.81 12.07 33.22
CA LEU A 14 3.94 12.17 34.40
C LEU A 14 2.63 11.39 34.24
N TYR A 15 2.14 11.26 33.01
CA TYR A 15 0.88 10.56 32.72
C TYR A 15 1.07 9.07 32.43
N HIS A 16 2.31 8.56 32.38
CA HIS A 16 2.58 7.17 32.02
C HIS A 16 1.84 6.17 32.94
N ALA A 17 1.88 6.39 34.26
CA ALA A 17 1.26 5.49 35.23
C ALA A 17 -0.28 5.40 35.09
N GLU A 18 -0.94 6.48 34.65
CA GLU A 18 -2.37 6.50 34.38
C GLU A 18 -2.67 5.95 32.98
N ALA A 19 -1.91 6.37 31.97
CA ALA A 19 -2.08 5.95 30.59
C ALA A 19 -1.84 4.44 30.40
N SER A 20 -0.89 3.83 31.11
CA SER A 20 -0.64 2.38 31.04
C SER A 20 -1.82 1.53 31.55
N LYS A 21 -2.76 2.11 32.31
CA LYS A 21 -3.97 1.41 32.76
C LYS A 21 -5.06 1.40 31.68
N VAL A 22 -4.94 2.26 30.67
CA VAL A 22 -5.89 2.32 29.55
C VAL A 22 -5.65 1.11 28.66
N VAL A 23 -6.65 0.23 28.59
CA VAL A 23 -6.61 -0.90 27.65
C VAL A 23 -6.77 -0.34 26.25
N VAL A 24 -5.70 -0.37 25.46
CA VAL A 24 -5.77 -0.06 24.03
C VAL A 24 -6.33 -1.31 23.33
N PRO A 25 -7.53 -1.25 22.75
CA PRO A 25 -8.08 -2.40 22.03
C PRO A 25 -7.16 -2.75 20.87
N LYS A 26 -6.91 -4.05 20.67
CA LYS A 26 -6.18 -4.49 19.49
C LYS A 26 -7.04 -4.17 18.27
N PHE A 27 -6.47 -3.45 17.31
CA PHE A 27 -7.12 -3.25 16.03
C PHE A 27 -7.31 -4.61 15.35
N VAL A 28 -8.54 -4.91 14.93
CA VAL A 28 -8.90 -6.13 14.22
C VAL A 28 -9.49 -5.74 12.89
N THR A 29 -8.88 -6.25 11.82
CA THR A 29 -9.35 -6.01 10.46
C THR A 29 -10.65 -6.75 10.22
N VAL A 30 -11.68 -6.02 9.79
CA VAL A 30 -12.97 -6.60 9.42
C VAL A 30 -12.98 -6.78 7.90
N VAL A 31 -13.01 -8.02 7.45
CA VAL A 31 -13.21 -8.33 6.03
C VAL A 31 -14.72 -8.27 5.75
N PRO A 32 -15.21 -7.42 4.84
CA PRO A 32 -16.62 -7.39 4.48
C PRO A 32 -17.04 -8.73 3.84
N LYS A 33 -18.27 -9.16 4.14
CA LYS A 33 -18.90 -10.30 3.45
C LYS A 33 -19.55 -9.80 2.17
N GLU A 34 -18.79 -9.80 1.10
CA GLU A 34 -19.28 -9.46 -0.24
C GLU A 34 -19.77 -10.73 -0.96
N THR A 35 -20.81 -10.59 -1.78
CA THR A 35 -21.38 -11.68 -2.58
C THR A 35 -20.68 -11.86 -3.93
N THR A 36 -19.99 -10.81 -4.41
CA THR A 36 -19.25 -10.84 -5.67
C THR A 36 -17.91 -11.54 -5.49
N ASN A 37 -17.44 -12.24 -6.53
CA ASN A 37 -16.10 -12.85 -6.55
C ASN A 37 -15.04 -11.91 -7.14
N GLU A 38 -15.42 -10.70 -7.55
CA GLU A 38 -14.49 -9.67 -8.03
C GLU A 38 -13.69 -9.10 -6.87
N ILE A 39 -12.45 -8.69 -7.14
CA ILE A 39 -11.59 -8.12 -6.11
C ILE A 39 -11.94 -6.65 -5.94
N THR A 40 -12.21 -6.26 -4.70
CA THR A 40 -12.47 -4.87 -4.30
C THR A 40 -11.37 -4.40 -3.36
N HIS A 41 -11.12 -3.10 -3.28
CA HIS A 41 -10.19 -2.50 -2.32
C HIS A 41 -10.59 -2.84 -0.88
N THR A 42 -11.88 -2.76 -0.56
CA THR A 42 -12.41 -3.06 0.78
C THR A 42 -12.15 -4.51 1.21
N TRP A 43 -12.13 -5.45 0.26
CA TRP A 43 -11.80 -6.84 0.54
C TRP A 43 -10.30 -7.13 0.47
N PHE A 44 -9.58 -6.49 -0.46
CA PHE A 44 -8.18 -6.76 -0.80
C PHE A 44 -7.23 -6.45 0.36
N TRP A 45 -7.29 -5.24 0.92
CA TRP A 45 -6.35 -4.80 1.95
C TRP A 45 -6.42 -5.66 3.22
N PRO A 46 -7.62 -5.93 3.80
CA PRO A 46 -7.74 -6.85 4.93
C PRO A 46 -7.25 -8.27 4.64
N HIS A 47 -7.36 -8.74 3.40
CA HIS A 47 -6.88 -10.08 3.05
C HIS A 47 -5.35 -10.19 3.06
N LEU A 48 -4.63 -9.10 2.77
CA LEU A 48 -3.18 -9.08 2.76
C LEU A 48 -2.55 -9.23 4.15
N GLU A 49 -3.27 -8.89 5.22
CA GLU A 49 -2.84 -9.15 6.60
C GLU A 49 -2.34 -10.59 6.78
N ARG A 50 -3.06 -11.55 6.18
CA ARG A 50 -2.75 -12.98 6.30
C ARG A 50 -1.52 -13.41 5.50
N PHE A 51 -1.10 -12.59 4.55
CA PHE A 51 0.06 -12.84 3.70
C PHE A 51 1.35 -12.26 4.29
N PHE A 52 1.24 -11.10 4.97
CA PHE A 52 2.40 -10.45 5.56
C PHE A 52 3.03 -11.30 6.67
N LYS A 53 4.35 -11.19 6.76
CA LYS A 53 5.18 -11.87 7.75
C LYS A 53 5.95 -10.85 8.60
N PRO A 54 6.38 -11.25 9.81
CA PRO A 54 7.29 -10.44 10.59
C PRO A 54 8.55 -10.09 9.80
N LYS A 55 9.01 -8.85 9.94
CA LYS A 55 10.16 -8.28 9.22
C LYS A 55 9.97 -8.12 7.71
N ASP A 56 8.74 -7.99 7.23
CA ASP A 56 8.51 -7.62 5.82
C ASP A 56 8.79 -6.13 5.61
N LEU A 57 9.38 -5.78 4.47
CA LEU A 57 9.45 -4.40 3.99
C LEU A 57 8.30 -4.19 2.99
N ILE A 58 7.43 -3.23 3.27
CA ILE A 58 6.25 -2.93 2.47
C ILE A 58 6.43 -1.53 1.90
N VAL A 59 6.43 -1.39 0.58
CA VAL A 59 6.47 -0.13 -0.15
C VAL A 59 5.10 0.14 -0.72
N THR A 60 4.59 1.35 -0.51
CA THR A 60 3.30 1.79 -1.05
C THR A 60 3.50 3.02 -1.93
N GLU A 61 3.00 2.94 -3.16
CA GLU A 61 3.04 4.05 -4.10
C GLU A 61 2.02 5.12 -3.73
N THR A 62 2.31 6.35 -4.16
CA THR A 62 1.38 7.47 -4.17
C THR A 62 0.10 7.11 -4.93
N GLY A 63 -1.03 7.16 -4.22
CA GLY A 63 -2.34 6.79 -4.76
C GLY A 63 -3.11 5.92 -3.78
N THR A 64 -4.01 5.07 -4.28
CA THR A 64 -4.87 4.21 -3.47
C THR A 64 -4.09 3.31 -2.51
N SER A 65 -2.89 2.85 -2.90
CA SER A 65 -2.01 2.04 -2.04
C SER A 65 -1.62 2.73 -0.73
N ASN A 66 -1.40 4.05 -0.73
CA ASN A 66 -1.08 4.80 0.49
C ASN A 66 -2.25 4.84 1.48
N PHE A 67 -3.49 4.83 0.99
CA PHE A 67 -4.67 4.86 1.84
C PHE A 67 -5.08 3.46 2.27
N GLY A 68 -5.01 2.50 1.36
CA GLY A 68 -5.43 1.13 1.63
C GLY A 68 -4.59 0.40 2.68
N ILE A 69 -3.27 0.64 2.70
CA ILE A 69 -2.39 0.00 3.67
C ILE A 69 -2.64 0.46 5.13
N LEU A 70 -3.23 1.65 5.31
CA LEU A 70 -3.42 2.23 6.65
C LEU A 70 -4.42 1.44 7.50
N ASP A 71 -5.34 0.72 6.85
CA ASP A 71 -6.32 -0.15 7.50
C ASP A 71 -5.82 -1.59 7.66
N VAL A 72 -4.52 -1.87 7.43
CA VAL A 72 -3.95 -3.22 7.54
C VAL A 72 -2.97 -3.30 8.70
N PRO A 73 -3.22 -4.17 9.70
CA PRO A 73 -2.27 -4.37 10.78
C PRO A 73 -1.03 -5.08 10.25
N LEU A 74 0.13 -4.46 10.48
CA LEU A 74 1.41 -5.01 10.04
C LEU A 74 2.00 -5.95 11.11
N PRO A 75 2.61 -7.07 10.70
CA PRO A 75 3.33 -7.94 11.63
C PRO A 75 4.49 -7.22 12.34
N GLU A 76 4.94 -7.80 13.45
CA GLU A 76 6.02 -7.23 14.23
C GLU A 76 7.30 -7.02 13.41
N LYS A 77 7.96 -5.88 13.66
CA LYS A 77 9.25 -5.51 13.05
C LYS A 77 9.19 -5.34 11.52
N SER A 78 7.99 -5.30 10.94
CA SER A 78 7.82 -4.92 9.54
C SER A 78 8.07 -3.42 9.36
N VAL A 79 8.54 -3.05 8.16
CA VAL A 79 8.88 -1.67 7.81
C VAL A 79 7.94 -1.21 6.70
N LEU A 80 7.17 -0.16 6.95
CA LEU A 80 6.37 0.50 5.92
C LEU A 80 7.13 1.70 5.37
N VAL A 81 7.31 1.73 4.05
CA VAL A 81 7.88 2.86 3.32
C VAL A 81 6.79 3.46 2.45
N SER A 82 6.48 4.72 2.71
CA SER A 82 5.51 5.52 1.95
C SER A 82 6.02 6.96 1.82
N GLN A 83 5.76 7.58 0.68
CA GLN A 83 6.17 8.96 0.38
C GLN A 83 4.98 9.92 0.47
N LEU A 84 4.33 9.98 1.63
CA LEU A 84 3.13 10.82 1.84
C LEU A 84 3.40 12.32 1.66
N LEU A 85 4.60 12.82 1.99
CA LEU A 85 4.90 14.24 1.96
C LEU A 85 5.23 14.77 0.56
N TRP A 86 6.12 14.08 -0.17
CA TRP A 86 6.56 14.53 -1.49
C TRP A 86 5.60 14.07 -2.61
N GLY A 87 4.95 12.92 -2.47
CA GLY A 87 3.86 12.49 -3.35
C GLY A 87 4.24 12.31 -4.82
N SER A 88 5.49 11.94 -5.13
CA SER A 88 5.93 11.70 -6.50
C SER A 88 5.44 10.33 -6.99
N ILE A 89 4.47 10.32 -7.90
CA ILE A 89 3.98 9.08 -8.51
C ILE A 89 5.13 8.38 -9.27
N ARG A 90 5.19 7.05 -9.17
CA ARG A 90 6.20 6.14 -9.75
C ARG A 90 7.56 6.14 -9.06
N TRP A 91 7.75 6.85 -7.95
CA TRP A 91 9.00 6.77 -7.19
C TRP A 91 9.26 5.34 -6.69
N SER A 92 8.18 4.61 -6.39
CA SER A 92 8.24 3.34 -5.68
C SER A 92 8.94 2.26 -6.51
N VAL A 93 8.67 2.18 -7.82
CA VAL A 93 9.28 1.20 -8.73
C VAL A 93 10.80 1.33 -8.77
N GLY A 94 11.32 2.55 -8.94
CA GLY A 94 12.78 2.79 -8.96
C GLY A 94 13.43 2.54 -7.60
N SER A 95 12.76 2.93 -6.51
CA SER A 95 13.25 2.73 -5.15
C SER A 95 13.27 1.25 -4.72
N MET A 96 12.39 0.45 -5.29
CA MET A 96 12.17 -0.94 -4.90
C MET A 96 13.42 -1.80 -5.10
N LEU A 97 14.23 -1.50 -6.12
CA LEU A 97 15.51 -2.17 -6.31
C LEU A 97 16.45 -1.95 -5.11
N GLY A 98 16.60 -0.69 -4.68
CA GLY A 98 17.41 -0.35 -3.51
C GLY A 98 16.84 -0.97 -2.22
N ALA A 99 15.51 -0.93 -2.06
CA ALA A 99 14.84 -1.55 -0.92
C ALA A 99 15.05 -3.07 -0.89
N ALA A 100 15.00 -3.75 -2.03
CA ALA A 100 15.22 -5.20 -2.13
C ALA A 100 16.67 -5.60 -1.81
N ILE A 101 17.66 -4.76 -2.15
CA ILE A 101 19.06 -4.94 -1.74
C ILE A 101 19.17 -4.77 -0.22
N ALA A 102 18.63 -3.68 0.31
CA ALA A 102 18.66 -3.39 1.74
C ALA A 102 18.00 -4.49 2.58
N VAL A 103 16.89 -5.09 2.11
CA VAL A 103 16.22 -6.22 2.79
C VAL A 103 17.20 -7.36 3.11
N LYS A 104 18.13 -7.67 2.19
CA LYS A 104 19.13 -8.71 2.40
C LYS A 104 20.20 -8.28 3.40
N GLU A 105 20.63 -7.03 3.35
CA GLU A 105 21.68 -6.49 4.22
C GLU A 105 21.23 -6.33 5.67
N VAL A 106 19.98 -5.87 5.89
CA VAL A 106 19.45 -5.61 7.23
C VAL A 106 18.72 -6.81 7.85
N GLY A 107 18.69 -7.95 7.16
CA GLY A 107 18.06 -9.19 7.65
C GLY A 107 16.54 -9.12 7.74
N LEU A 108 15.90 -8.39 6.82
CA LEU A 108 14.45 -8.41 6.61
C LEU A 108 14.06 -9.62 5.76
N LYS A 109 12.77 -9.96 5.76
CA LYS A 109 12.26 -11.21 5.19
C LYS A 109 12.09 -11.13 3.67
N GLN A 110 11.37 -10.12 3.21
CA GLN A 110 11.08 -9.87 1.80
C GLN A 110 10.68 -8.40 1.61
N ALA A 111 10.81 -7.91 0.38
CA ALA A 111 10.28 -6.61 -0.03
C ALA A 111 8.99 -6.82 -0.84
N ILE A 112 7.94 -6.06 -0.54
CA ILE A 112 6.64 -6.10 -1.20
C ILE A 112 6.32 -4.69 -1.68
N LEU A 113 5.95 -4.53 -2.95
CA LEU A 113 5.57 -3.24 -3.53
C LEU A 113 4.10 -3.28 -3.98
N PHE A 114 3.32 -2.29 -3.55
CA PHE A 114 2.00 -1.99 -4.08
C PHE A 114 2.07 -0.74 -4.95
N VAL A 115 1.81 -0.93 -6.25
CA VAL A 115 1.76 0.13 -7.26
C VAL A 115 0.51 -0.09 -8.12
N ARG A 116 -0.20 0.98 -8.41
CA ARG A 116 -1.40 0.99 -9.25
C ARG A 116 -1.06 1.46 -10.66
N ASP A 117 -1.82 0.99 -11.65
CA ASP A 117 -1.86 1.59 -12.98
C ASP A 117 -2.63 2.92 -12.99
N GLY A 118 -2.03 3.97 -13.57
CA GLY A 118 -2.64 5.31 -13.54
C GLY A 118 -3.92 5.36 -14.37
N SER A 119 -4.97 6.01 -13.86
CA SER A 119 -6.21 6.17 -14.63
C SER A 119 -7.09 7.34 -14.16
N MET A 120 -7.09 8.42 -14.94
CA MET A 120 -8.11 9.49 -15.02
C MET A 120 -8.21 9.91 -16.49
N LYS A 121 -9.27 10.56 -16.97
CA LYS A 121 -9.43 10.87 -18.41
C LYS A 121 -8.26 11.64 -19.06
N TYR A 122 -7.53 12.45 -18.29
CA TYR A 122 -6.30 13.13 -18.76
C TYR A 122 -5.02 12.29 -18.54
N ASN A 123 -5.13 11.21 -17.77
CA ASN A 123 -4.12 10.19 -17.44
C ASN A 123 -4.51 8.81 -18.02
N ASP A 124 -5.28 8.74 -19.11
CA ASP A 124 -5.56 7.45 -19.73
C ASP A 124 -4.25 6.95 -20.35
N ILE A 125 -3.63 6.01 -19.64
CA ILE A 125 -2.40 5.34 -20.06
C ILE A 125 -2.80 4.17 -20.93
N SER A 126 -1.99 3.85 -21.94
CA SER A 126 -2.18 2.65 -22.76
C SER A 126 -2.33 1.41 -21.89
N ASN A 127 -3.24 0.51 -22.26
CA ASN A 127 -3.36 -0.77 -21.59
C ASN A 127 -2.16 -1.66 -21.97
N TRP A 128 -1.35 -2.04 -20.99
CA TRP A 128 -0.14 -2.86 -21.19
C TRP A 128 -0.38 -4.27 -20.67
N GLU A 129 0.20 -5.25 -21.35
CA GLU A 129 0.30 -6.62 -20.84
C GLU A 129 1.43 -6.69 -19.80
N TRP A 130 1.18 -6.22 -18.57
CA TRP A 130 2.21 -6.05 -17.54
C TRP A 130 2.95 -7.36 -17.21
N THR A 131 2.28 -8.49 -17.34
CA THR A 131 2.86 -9.84 -17.15
C THR A 131 3.95 -10.19 -18.16
N SER A 132 4.03 -9.47 -19.29
CA SER A 132 5.09 -9.62 -20.29
C SER A 132 6.34 -8.77 -19.99
N LEU A 133 6.30 -7.91 -18.97
CA LEU A 133 7.38 -6.96 -18.67
C LEU A 133 8.75 -7.65 -18.51
N PHE A 134 8.82 -8.75 -17.76
CA PHE A 134 10.10 -9.42 -17.52
C PHE A 134 10.65 -10.14 -18.74
N LYS A 135 9.79 -10.58 -19.67
CA LYS A 135 10.21 -11.12 -20.96
C LYS A 135 10.92 -10.04 -21.78
N VAL A 136 10.34 -8.84 -21.81
CA VAL A 136 10.94 -7.67 -22.47
C VAL A 136 12.28 -7.30 -21.82
N LEU A 137 12.39 -7.43 -20.50
CA LEU A 137 13.62 -7.18 -19.75
C LEU A 137 14.63 -8.35 -19.78
N GLY A 138 14.37 -9.41 -20.56
CA GLY A 138 15.33 -10.48 -20.85
C GLY A 138 15.08 -11.84 -20.21
N ASP A 139 14.06 -12.00 -19.36
CA ASP A 139 13.69 -13.29 -18.76
C ASP A 139 12.72 -14.08 -19.66
N LEU A 140 13.14 -14.35 -20.90
CA LEU A 140 12.31 -14.99 -21.93
C LEU A 140 11.81 -16.39 -21.54
N GLU A 141 12.59 -17.10 -20.72
CA GLU A 141 12.30 -18.46 -20.26
C GLU A 141 11.71 -18.50 -18.83
N GLU A 142 11.36 -17.35 -18.23
CA GLU A 142 10.75 -17.26 -16.89
C GLU A 142 11.58 -17.95 -15.78
N LYS A 143 12.92 -17.89 -15.94
CA LYS A 143 13.87 -18.48 -15.01
C LYS A 143 14.04 -17.62 -13.77
N LEU A 144 13.93 -16.31 -13.89
CA LEU A 144 14.22 -15.34 -12.83
C LEU A 144 12.98 -14.72 -12.19
N SER A 145 11.84 -14.79 -12.87
CA SER A 145 10.61 -14.13 -12.48
C SER A 145 9.36 -14.99 -12.67
N TRP A 146 8.31 -14.68 -11.90
CA TRP A 146 6.96 -15.20 -12.12
C TRP A 146 5.97 -14.05 -12.24
N THR A 147 5.00 -14.20 -13.14
CA THR A 147 3.95 -13.21 -13.36
C THR A 147 2.57 -13.86 -13.27
N TYR A 148 1.61 -13.13 -12.71
CA TYR A 148 0.25 -13.62 -12.49
C TYR A 148 -0.74 -12.51 -12.83
N THR A 149 -1.82 -12.84 -13.54
CA THR A 149 -2.99 -11.96 -13.68
C THR A 149 -4.13 -12.55 -12.86
N ILE A 150 -4.65 -11.79 -11.91
CA ILE A 150 -5.64 -12.23 -10.93
C ILE A 150 -6.86 -11.31 -10.98
N ARG A 151 -8.03 -11.91 -11.22
CA ARG A 151 -9.32 -11.21 -11.37
C ARG A 151 -10.34 -11.54 -10.28
N THR A 152 -10.10 -12.59 -9.49
CA THR A 152 -11.08 -13.11 -8.53
C THR A 152 -10.49 -13.32 -7.14
N LYS A 153 -11.34 -13.13 -6.13
CA LYS A 153 -11.00 -13.29 -4.70
C LYS A 153 -10.45 -14.68 -4.41
N ASP A 154 -11.05 -15.72 -5.00
CA ASP A 154 -10.62 -17.10 -4.83
C ASP A 154 -9.21 -17.33 -5.37
N LYS A 155 -8.92 -16.86 -6.58
CA LYS A 155 -7.60 -17.01 -7.20
C LYS A 155 -6.51 -16.30 -6.41
N LEU A 156 -6.79 -15.08 -5.94
CA LEU A 156 -5.85 -14.36 -5.09
C LEU A 156 -5.63 -15.12 -3.77
N SER A 157 -6.70 -15.59 -3.13
CA SER A 157 -6.61 -16.34 -1.88
C SER A 157 -5.83 -17.65 -2.03
N MET A 158 -5.94 -18.32 -3.17
CA MET A 158 -5.15 -19.52 -3.49
C MET A 158 -3.67 -19.17 -3.69
N LEU A 159 -3.38 -18.12 -4.47
CA LEU A 159 -2.00 -17.68 -4.75
C LEU A 159 -1.27 -17.29 -3.47
N LEU A 160 -1.90 -16.49 -2.59
CA LEU A 160 -1.29 -16.06 -1.33
C LEU A 160 -0.96 -17.22 -0.37
N LYS A 161 -1.63 -18.37 -0.51
CA LYS A 161 -1.38 -19.59 0.26
C LYS A 161 -0.34 -20.51 -0.38
N GLU A 162 0.02 -20.28 -1.64
CA GLU A 162 0.96 -21.12 -2.36
C GLU A 162 2.36 -20.97 -1.78
N LYS A 163 3.00 -22.07 -1.39
CA LYS A 163 4.31 -22.04 -0.72
C LYS A 163 5.43 -21.49 -1.60
N THR A 164 5.37 -21.80 -2.89
CA THR A 164 6.29 -21.30 -3.93
C THR A 164 6.19 -19.78 -4.03
N PHE A 165 4.97 -19.25 -4.18
CA PHE A 165 4.70 -17.81 -4.18
C PHE A 165 5.19 -17.17 -2.87
N ALA A 166 4.74 -17.68 -1.73
CA ALA A 166 5.10 -17.17 -0.41
C ALA A 166 6.60 -17.29 -0.08
N SER A 167 7.38 -18.11 -0.78
CA SER A 167 8.83 -18.20 -0.54
C SER A 167 9.59 -16.95 -1.00
N ALA A 168 9.02 -16.19 -1.95
CA ALA A 168 9.63 -15.00 -2.55
C ALA A 168 11.08 -15.24 -3.04
N ASN A 169 11.36 -16.44 -3.57
CA ASN A 169 12.69 -16.82 -4.06
C ASN A 169 13.04 -16.24 -5.45
N LYS A 170 12.03 -15.72 -6.17
CA LYS A 170 12.13 -15.05 -7.46
C LYS A 170 11.41 -13.71 -7.41
N ILE A 171 11.68 -12.85 -8.39
CA ILE A 171 10.88 -11.64 -8.58
C ILE A 171 9.47 -12.07 -8.99
N GLN A 172 8.45 -11.52 -8.34
CA GLN A 172 7.06 -11.87 -8.58
C GLN A 172 6.27 -10.60 -8.89
N LEU A 173 5.53 -10.62 -10.00
CA LEU A 173 4.59 -9.56 -10.38
C LEU A 173 3.18 -10.13 -10.38
N VAL A 174 2.29 -9.52 -9.60
CA VAL A 174 0.88 -9.89 -9.56
C VAL A 174 0.06 -8.70 -10.04
N GLU A 175 -0.52 -8.84 -11.22
CA GLU A 175 -1.50 -7.90 -11.77
C GLU A 175 -2.87 -8.23 -11.19
N VAL A 176 -3.35 -7.40 -10.27
CA VAL A 176 -4.64 -7.56 -9.61
C VAL A 176 -5.65 -6.64 -10.29
N MET A 177 -6.68 -7.23 -10.90
CA MET A 177 -7.72 -6.49 -11.60
C MET A 177 -8.83 -6.09 -10.63
N MET A 178 -9.13 -4.79 -10.58
CA MET A 178 -10.21 -4.19 -9.78
C MET A 178 -11.01 -3.22 -10.65
N ASP A 179 -12.19 -2.80 -10.20
CA ASP A 179 -12.97 -1.76 -10.88
C ASP A 179 -12.23 -0.41 -10.83
N LYS A 180 -12.33 0.38 -11.90
CA LYS A 180 -11.62 1.68 -12.02
C LYS A 180 -12.07 2.72 -10.98
N LEU A 181 -13.33 2.66 -10.57
CA LEU A 181 -13.93 3.60 -9.61
C LEU A 181 -13.94 3.07 -8.18
N ASP A 182 -13.56 1.80 -8.00
CA ASP A 182 -13.32 1.25 -6.68
C ASP A 182 -12.05 1.88 -6.09
N VAL A 183 -12.17 2.42 -4.88
CA VAL A 183 -11.08 3.09 -4.14
C VAL A 183 -11.20 2.77 -2.65
N PRO A 184 -10.10 2.79 -1.89
CA PRO A 184 -10.16 2.57 -0.44
C PRO A 184 -11.06 3.60 0.26
N GLY A 185 -11.84 3.14 1.24
CA GLY A 185 -12.80 3.99 1.96
C GLY A 185 -12.17 5.24 2.59
N LEU A 186 -10.95 5.12 3.13
CA LEU A 186 -10.22 6.25 3.71
C LEU A 186 -9.88 7.33 2.67
N LEU A 187 -9.61 6.94 1.42
CA LEU A 187 -9.40 7.89 0.33
C LEU A 187 -10.71 8.60 -0.01
N ASN A 188 -11.81 7.85 -0.13
CA ASN A 188 -13.11 8.43 -0.44
C ASN A 188 -13.54 9.49 0.60
N GLY A 189 -13.41 9.17 1.89
CA GLY A 189 -13.70 10.14 2.96
C GLY A 189 -12.74 11.34 2.97
N SER A 190 -11.46 11.14 2.63
CA SER A 190 -10.49 12.24 2.53
C SER A 190 -10.79 13.18 1.35
N THR A 191 -11.27 12.65 0.23
CA THR A 191 -11.65 13.46 -0.94
C THR A 191 -12.90 14.29 -0.71
N GLU A 192 -13.87 13.75 0.05
CA GLU A 192 -15.08 14.49 0.45
C GLU A 192 -14.69 15.70 1.32
N LEU A 193 -13.88 15.48 2.36
CA LEU A 193 -13.39 16.54 3.24
C LEU A 193 -12.48 17.55 2.52
N GLY A 194 -11.57 17.07 1.66
CA GLY A 194 -10.66 17.93 0.90
C GLY A 194 -11.38 18.82 -0.12
N GLY A 195 -12.46 18.33 -0.73
CA GLY A 195 -13.31 19.10 -1.64
C GLY A 195 -14.01 20.27 -0.95
N GLU A 196 -14.45 20.08 0.29
CA GLU A 196 -15.07 21.14 1.11
C GLU A 196 -14.07 22.24 1.49
N VAL A 197 -12.83 21.87 1.84
CA VAL A 197 -11.78 22.83 2.20
C VAL A 197 -11.25 23.59 0.98
N GLY A 198 -11.01 22.91 -0.14
CA GLY A 198 -10.51 23.54 -1.37
C GLY A 198 -11.49 24.52 -2.02
N THR A 199 -12.79 24.33 -1.80
CA THR A 199 -13.83 25.25 -2.28
C THR A 199 -14.02 26.45 -1.36
N GLN A 200 -13.76 26.33 -0.05
CA GLN A 200 -13.80 27.48 0.87
C GLN A 200 -12.73 28.53 0.56
N ASP A 201 -11.51 28.13 0.20
CA ASP A 201 -10.44 29.08 -0.18
C ASP A 201 -10.72 29.83 -1.49
N ALA A 202 -11.43 29.19 -2.43
CA ALA A 202 -11.83 29.82 -3.70
C ALA A 202 -12.92 30.90 -3.51
N VAL A 203 -13.77 30.76 -2.47
CA VAL A 203 -14.82 31.74 -2.14
C VAL A 203 -14.26 32.96 -1.40
N LEU A 204 -13.16 32.80 -0.66
CA LEU A 204 -12.61 33.87 0.19
C LEU A 204 -11.63 34.82 -0.50
N ASN A 205 -11.13 34.52 -1.72
CA ASN A 205 -10.29 35.46 -2.46
C ASN A 205 -10.30 35.27 -3.99
N PRO A 206 -11.30 35.84 -4.70
CA PRO A 206 -11.41 35.72 -6.15
C PRO A 206 -10.32 36.48 -6.94
N ALA A 207 -9.47 37.28 -6.29
CA ALA A 207 -8.47 38.13 -6.96
C ALA A 207 -7.11 37.46 -7.21
N LYS A 208 -6.91 36.19 -6.82
CA LYS A 208 -5.62 35.49 -6.98
C LYS A 208 -5.46 34.69 -8.28
N PHE A 209 -6.48 34.64 -9.14
CA PHE A 209 -6.47 33.83 -10.36
C PHE A 209 -6.85 34.60 -11.64
N ALA A 210 -6.62 35.92 -11.67
CA ALA A 210 -6.68 36.72 -12.89
C ALA A 210 -5.28 37.00 -13.44
#